data_AF-A0A8J3P5B3-F1
#
_entry.id   AF-A0A8J3P5B3-F1
#
_cell.length_a   1.000
_cell.length_b   1.000
_cell.length_c   1.000
_cell.angle_alpha   90.00
_cell.angle_beta   90.00
_cell.angle_gamma   90.00
#
_symmetry.space_group_name_H-M   'P 1'
#
loop_
_entity.id
_entity.type
_entity.pdbx_description
1 polymer ?
#
loop_
_entity_poly.entity_id
_entity_poly.type
_entity_poly.pdbx_seq_one_letter_code
_entity_poly.pdbx_strand_id
1 'polypeptide(L)'
;MRLRALVDEVRLGPLNHRVLRPYRTLPRAALFPAGADRRPHCLLMYTDRTAAAVLHAAWALATISPHSLVYLPMRAAPPPAHTPFAGTGAASFDLLLHHRLQFPLSRWKQVRARLRGGTPHTAVIPPGVLPAYEDVDHDARGYVEQRDHLRIELSGRTVFVVGGTVAFRGWGHCLRRLAEGPRPGTGGSCGAPHHCVSVDDWRPRQDRDWTDLHIEVVADWRHGAVTG
;
A
#
# COMPACT_ATOMS: atom_id res chain seq x y z
N MET A 1 -2.63 -17.34 4.37
CA MET A 1 -2.58 -16.27 5.39
C MET A 1 -4.01 -15.85 5.79
N ARG A 2 -4.22 -15.20 6.94
CA ARG A 2 -5.55 -14.73 7.38
C ARG A 2 -5.48 -13.24 7.72
N LEU A 3 -6.47 -12.48 7.26
CA LEU A 3 -6.63 -11.07 7.62
C LEU A 3 -7.97 -10.87 8.34
N ARG A 4 -7.91 -10.41 9.59
CA ARG A 4 -9.11 -9.90 10.27
C ARG A 4 -9.45 -8.54 9.71
N ALA A 5 -10.62 -8.44 9.10
CA ALA A 5 -11.10 -7.26 8.40
C ALA A 5 -12.49 -6.83 8.88
N LEU A 6 -12.85 -5.62 8.52
CA LEU A 6 -14.21 -5.09 8.55
C LEU A 6 -14.66 -4.93 7.09
N VAL A 7 -15.88 -5.37 6.82
CA VAL A 7 -16.50 -5.26 5.50
C VAL A 7 -17.63 -4.24 5.59
N ASP A 8 -17.55 -3.18 4.80
CA ASP A 8 -18.62 -2.20 4.63
C ASP A 8 -19.19 -2.34 3.21
N GLU A 9 -20.51 -2.35 3.06
CA GLU A 9 -21.19 -2.25 1.77
C GLU A 9 -21.76 -0.83 1.64
N VAL A 10 -21.18 -0.04 0.73
CA VAL A 10 -21.53 1.37 0.57
C VAL A 10 -22.23 1.61 -0.75
N ARG A 11 -23.52 1.97 -0.67
CA ARG A 11 -24.31 2.36 -1.85
C ARG A 11 -24.10 3.83 -2.20
N LEU A 12 -23.71 4.10 -3.45
CA LEU A 12 -23.64 5.44 -4.07
C LEU A 12 -24.43 5.44 -5.38
N GLY A 13 -25.66 5.96 -5.33
CA GLY A 13 -26.59 5.88 -6.47
C GLY A 13 -26.90 4.41 -6.78
N PRO A 14 -26.78 3.95 -8.04
CA PRO A 14 -27.04 2.56 -8.41
C PRO A 14 -25.88 1.61 -8.06
N LEU A 15 -24.70 2.14 -7.73
CA LEU A 15 -23.51 1.32 -7.49
C LEU A 15 -23.41 0.96 -6.01
N ASN A 16 -23.04 -0.29 -5.75
CA ASN A 16 -22.65 -0.75 -4.42
C ASN A 16 -21.13 -0.98 -4.40
N HIS A 17 -20.47 -0.48 -3.36
CA HIS A 17 -19.03 -0.59 -3.17
C HIS A 17 -18.72 -1.38 -1.92
N ARG A 18 -18.16 -2.58 -2.11
CA ARG A 18 -17.62 -3.39 -1.03
C ARG A 18 -16.26 -2.85 -0.61
N VAL A 19 -16.13 -2.42 0.63
CA VAL A 19 -14.89 -1.89 1.22
C VAL A 19 -14.39 -2.85 2.28
N LEU A 20 -13.15 -3.29 2.13
CA LEU A 20 -12.44 -4.15 3.07
C LEU A 20 -11.39 -3.33 3.78
N ARG A 21 -11.36 -3.35 5.10
CA ARG A 21 -10.33 -2.63 5.88
C ARG A 21 -9.84 -3.47 7.05
N PRO A 22 -8.59 -3.31 7.50
CA PRO A 22 -8.09 -4.00 8.68
C PRO A 22 -9.02 -3.81 9.89
N TYR A 23 -9.24 -4.87 10.67
CA TYR A 23 -10.08 -4.82 11.86
C TYR A 23 -9.53 -3.88 12.92
N ARG A 24 -8.20 -3.82 13.05
CA ARG A 24 -7.49 -2.90 13.94
C ARG A 24 -6.92 -1.74 13.13
N THR A 25 -6.82 -0.58 13.76
CA THR A 25 -6.07 0.55 13.21
C THR A 25 -4.60 0.17 13.01
N LEU A 26 -3.92 0.89 12.12
CA LEU A 26 -2.50 0.72 11.84
C LEU A 26 -1.71 1.93 12.37
N PRO A 27 -1.51 2.05 13.71
CA PRO A 27 -0.83 3.21 14.29
C PRO A 27 0.66 3.28 13.93
N ARG A 28 1.20 2.20 13.37
CA ARG A 28 2.60 2.04 12.95
C ARG A 28 2.70 1.79 11.44
N ALA A 29 1.86 2.49 10.69
CA ALA A 29 1.89 2.54 9.24
C ALA A 29 1.61 3.97 8.82
N ALA A 30 2.60 4.67 8.28
CA ALA A 30 2.49 6.08 7.92
C ALA A 30 2.94 6.29 6.48
N LEU A 31 2.22 7.11 5.72
CA LEU A 31 2.42 7.29 4.28
C LEU A 31 2.49 8.76 3.93
N PHE A 32 3.54 9.18 3.24
CA PHE A 32 3.79 10.60 2.95
C PHE A 32 4.24 10.79 1.50
N PRO A 33 3.88 11.92 0.88
CA PRO A 33 4.57 12.38 -0.32
C PRO A 33 6.02 12.77 0.06
N ALA A 34 7.02 12.30 -0.68
CA ALA A 34 8.44 12.63 -0.47
C ALA A 34 8.80 14.09 -0.82
N GLY A 35 7.82 14.99 -0.91
CA GLY A 35 7.94 16.32 -1.49
C GLY A 35 8.99 17.18 -0.79
N ALA A 36 10.22 17.15 -1.31
CA ALA A 36 11.32 18.13 -1.20
C ALA A 36 12.68 17.57 -1.68
N ASP A 37 12.82 16.27 -1.97
CA ASP A 37 14.14 15.63 -2.21
C ASP A 37 14.30 15.03 -3.63
N ARG A 38 15.48 14.48 -3.95
CA ARG A 38 15.95 13.95 -5.27
C ARG A 38 15.00 12.98 -6.03
N ARG A 39 13.87 12.59 -5.44
CA ARG A 39 12.78 11.83 -6.09
C ARG A 39 11.44 12.56 -5.90
N PRO A 40 11.17 13.63 -6.67
CA PRO A 40 9.96 14.47 -6.53
C PRO A 40 8.64 13.73 -6.78
N HIS A 41 8.69 12.45 -7.15
CA HIS A 41 7.55 11.62 -7.54
C HIS A 41 7.48 10.29 -6.78
N CYS A 42 7.96 10.25 -5.54
CA CYS A 42 7.97 9.04 -4.70
C CYS A 42 7.08 9.19 -3.46
N LEU A 43 6.28 8.16 -3.17
CA LEU A 43 5.56 8.03 -1.91
C LEU A 43 6.41 7.23 -0.93
N LEU A 44 6.59 7.76 0.28
CA LEU A 44 7.33 7.11 1.37
C LEU A 44 6.35 6.54 2.38
N MET A 45 6.32 5.23 2.47
CA MET A 45 5.57 4.49 3.48
C MET A 45 6.53 3.91 4.52
N TYR A 46 6.24 4.14 5.78
CA TYR A 46 6.94 3.53 6.90
C TYR A 46 5.99 2.57 7.60
N THR A 47 6.47 1.38 7.92
CA THR A 47 5.71 0.35 8.64
C THR A 47 6.54 -0.28 9.76
N ASP A 48 5.91 -0.78 10.82
CA ASP A 48 6.54 -1.85 11.61
C ASP A 48 6.29 -3.22 10.97
N ARG A 49 6.88 -4.29 11.51
CA ARG A 49 6.69 -5.66 10.98
C ARG A 49 5.22 -6.10 10.99
N THR A 50 4.44 -5.66 11.98
CA THR A 50 3.02 -6.02 12.08
C THR A 50 2.21 -5.36 10.97
N ALA A 51 2.43 -4.06 10.74
CA ALA A 51 1.82 -3.31 9.66
C ALA A 51 2.26 -3.84 8.28
N ALA A 52 3.53 -4.22 8.11
CA ALA A 52 4.03 -4.85 6.89
C ALA A 52 3.30 -6.18 6.58
N ALA A 53 3.07 -7.02 7.60
CA ALA A 53 2.30 -8.25 7.45
C ALA A 53 0.83 -7.98 7.05
N VAL A 54 0.21 -6.94 7.61
CA VAL A 54 -1.14 -6.52 7.21
C VAL A 54 -1.15 -5.99 5.78
N LEU A 55 -0.16 -5.19 5.39
CA LEU A 55 -0.02 -4.68 4.03
C LEU A 55 0.15 -5.82 3.01
N HIS A 56 1.00 -6.81 3.31
CA HIS A 56 1.16 -8.01 2.50
C HIS A 56 -0.16 -8.77 2.33
N ALA A 57 -0.92 -8.98 3.41
CA ALA A 57 -2.23 -9.62 3.34
C ALA A 57 -3.26 -8.79 2.57
N ALA A 58 -3.26 -7.46 2.74
CA ALA A 58 -4.13 -6.54 2.00
C ALA A 58 -3.82 -6.54 0.49
N TRP A 59 -2.54 -6.63 0.12
CA TRP A 59 -2.08 -6.74 -1.26
C TRP A 59 -2.56 -8.06 -1.90
N ALA A 60 -2.39 -9.17 -1.18
CA ALA A 60 -2.90 -10.47 -1.61
C ALA A 60 -4.44 -10.45 -1.76
N LEU A 61 -5.14 -9.75 -0.87
CA LEU A 61 -6.60 -9.62 -0.95
C LEU A 61 -7.03 -8.79 -2.17
N ALA A 62 -6.34 -7.69 -2.46
CA ALA A 62 -6.60 -6.90 -3.67
C ALA A 62 -6.36 -7.70 -4.96
N THR A 63 -5.44 -8.67 -4.91
CA THR A 63 -5.13 -9.58 -6.03
C THR A 63 -6.30 -10.52 -6.36
N ILE A 64 -7.03 -11.01 -5.34
CA ILE A 64 -8.07 -12.05 -5.47
C ILE A 64 -9.50 -11.54 -5.26
N SER A 65 -9.67 -10.26 -4.93
CA SER A 65 -10.97 -9.64 -4.65
C SER A 65 -11.26 -8.53 -5.65
N PRO A 66 -11.49 -8.85 -6.93
CA PRO A 66 -11.58 -7.86 -8.01
C PRO A 66 -12.73 -6.87 -7.86
N HIS A 67 -13.73 -7.18 -7.04
CA HIS A 67 -14.90 -6.35 -6.80
C HIS A 67 -14.87 -5.63 -5.45
N SER A 68 -13.70 -5.39 -4.88
CA SER A 68 -13.58 -4.72 -3.57
C SER A 68 -12.51 -3.65 -3.55
N LEU A 69 -12.77 -2.62 -2.75
CA LEU A 69 -11.82 -1.59 -2.37
C LEU A 69 -11.12 -2.05 -1.08
N VAL A 70 -9.83 -2.34 -1.12
CA VAL A 70 -9.05 -2.68 0.08
C VAL A 70 -8.44 -1.40 0.63
N TYR A 71 -8.99 -0.91 1.74
CA TYR A 71 -8.69 0.38 2.34
C TYR A 71 -7.88 0.22 3.63
N LEU A 72 -6.71 0.86 3.68
CA LEU A 72 -5.85 0.94 4.86
C LEU A 72 -5.93 2.36 5.44
N PRO A 73 -6.70 2.57 6.53
CA PRO A 73 -6.81 3.85 7.20
C PRO A 73 -5.55 4.13 8.01
N MET A 74 -4.74 5.09 7.55
CA MET A 74 -3.42 5.39 8.11
C MET A 74 -3.22 6.87 8.45
N ARG A 75 -4.23 7.71 8.19
CA ARG A 75 -4.16 9.17 8.44
C ARG A 75 -3.81 9.58 9.87
N ALA A 76 -4.20 8.78 10.85
CA ALA A 76 -3.94 9.05 12.26
C ALA A 76 -2.57 8.56 12.73
N ALA A 77 -1.82 7.85 11.87
CA ALA A 77 -0.51 7.36 12.24
C ALA A 77 0.50 8.52 12.23
N PRO A 78 1.18 8.80 13.35
CA PRO A 78 2.25 9.78 13.39
C PRO A 78 3.49 9.25 12.63
N PRO A 79 4.31 10.15 12.08
CA PRO A 79 5.58 9.75 11.49
C PRO A 79 6.52 9.12 12.54
N PRO A 80 7.34 8.13 12.16
CA PRO A 80 8.42 7.66 13.01
C PRO A 80 9.47 8.75 13.24
N ALA A 81 10.10 8.75 14.42
CA ALA A 81 10.99 9.81 14.89
C ALA A 81 12.23 10.07 14.03
N HIS A 82 12.73 9.07 13.30
CA HIS A 82 13.94 9.18 12.47
C HIS A 82 13.63 9.61 11.02
N THR A 83 12.35 9.83 10.69
CA THR A 83 11.94 10.20 9.33
C THR A 83 11.95 11.72 9.16
N PRO A 84 12.12 12.24 7.93
CA PRO A 84 12.09 13.69 7.68
C PRO A 84 10.73 14.34 8.01
N PHE A 85 9.71 13.55 8.32
CA PHE A 85 8.37 14.01 8.67
C PHE A 85 8.19 14.19 10.19
N ALA A 86 9.09 13.66 11.02
CA ALA A 86 9.00 13.79 12.48
C ALA A 86 9.01 15.27 12.91
N GLY A 87 8.13 15.65 13.83
CA GLY A 87 8.05 17.03 14.35
C GLY A 87 7.49 18.08 13.38
N THR A 88 7.31 17.75 12.09
CA THR A 88 6.86 18.72 11.05
C THR A 88 5.36 19.03 11.07
N GLY A 89 4.57 18.29 11.86
CA GLY A 89 3.10 18.32 11.76
C GLY A 89 2.54 17.66 10.49
N ALA A 90 3.39 17.07 9.64
CA ALA A 90 2.95 16.33 8.46
C ALA A 90 2.03 15.17 8.85
N ALA A 91 0.87 15.13 8.22
CA ALA A 91 -0.12 14.10 8.51
C ALA A 91 -0.10 13.02 7.42
N SER A 92 -0.16 11.77 7.84
CA SER A 92 -0.12 10.57 6.98
C SER A 92 -1.31 10.44 6.01
N PHE A 93 -1.09 9.83 4.85
CA PHE A 93 -2.11 9.52 3.84
C PHE A 93 -2.73 8.16 4.12
N ASP A 94 -3.95 7.96 3.63
CA ASP A 94 -4.52 6.62 3.54
C ASP A 94 -4.00 5.88 2.30
N LEU A 95 -4.04 4.55 2.31
CA LEU A 95 -3.78 3.72 1.14
C LEU A 95 -5.05 2.97 0.73
N LEU A 96 -5.35 2.94 -0.56
CA LEU A 96 -6.44 2.17 -1.14
C LEU A 96 -5.91 1.33 -2.29
N LEU A 97 -6.08 0.02 -2.20
CA LEU A 97 -5.75 -0.94 -3.24
C LEU A 97 -7.05 -1.40 -3.90
N HIS A 98 -7.11 -1.39 -5.22
CA HIS A 98 -8.24 -2.03 -5.88
C HIS A 98 -7.88 -2.58 -7.26
N HIS A 99 -8.55 -3.67 -7.60
CA HIS A 99 -8.56 -4.16 -8.96
C HIS A 99 -9.27 -3.14 -9.87
N ARG A 100 -9.03 -3.13 -11.18
CA ARG A 100 -9.59 -2.21 -12.20
C ARG A 100 -11.14 -2.13 -12.23
N LEU A 101 -11.74 -1.61 -11.17
CA LEU A 101 -13.17 -1.43 -10.94
C LEU A 101 -13.75 -0.24 -11.70
N GLN A 102 -12.90 0.48 -12.44
CA GLN A 102 -13.19 1.82 -12.98
C GLN A 102 -13.77 2.76 -11.91
N PHE A 103 -13.41 2.52 -10.64
CA PHE A 103 -13.88 3.30 -9.52
C PHE A 103 -13.40 4.75 -9.67
N PRO A 104 -14.30 5.75 -9.74
CA PRO A 104 -13.88 7.13 -9.88
C PRO A 104 -13.23 7.61 -8.57
N LEU A 105 -11.93 7.93 -8.59
CA LEU A 105 -11.19 8.32 -7.39
C LEU A 105 -11.83 9.52 -6.65
N SER A 106 -12.44 10.44 -7.40
CA SER A 106 -13.18 11.59 -6.87
C SER A 106 -14.37 11.21 -5.98
N ARG A 107 -14.97 10.03 -6.18
CA ARG A 107 -16.07 9.52 -5.34
C ARG A 107 -15.58 8.93 -4.02
N TRP A 108 -14.28 8.72 -3.84
CA TRP A 108 -13.74 8.12 -2.63
C TRP A 108 -14.14 8.87 -1.35
N LYS A 109 -14.14 10.21 -1.37
CA LYS A 109 -14.59 11.01 -0.21
C LYS A 109 -16.02 10.66 0.20
N GLN A 110 -16.91 10.42 -0.77
CA GLN A 110 -18.31 10.07 -0.53
C GLN A 110 -18.47 8.63 -0.01
N VAL A 111 -17.67 7.68 -0.51
CA VAL A 111 -17.64 6.31 -0.02
C VAL A 111 -17.12 6.28 1.42
N ARG A 112 -15.95 6.88 1.67
CA ARG A 112 -15.32 6.91 3.00
C ARG A 112 -16.22 7.54 4.07
N ALA A 113 -16.92 8.63 3.74
CA ALA A 113 -17.86 9.28 4.65
C ALA A 113 -19.06 8.40 5.07
N ARG A 114 -19.33 7.33 4.32
CA ARG A 114 -20.43 6.37 4.56
C ARG A 114 -19.98 5.06 5.19
N LEU A 115 -18.70 4.90 5.54
CA LEU A 115 -18.26 3.74 6.33
C LEU A 115 -18.91 3.81 7.72
N ARG A 116 -19.43 2.68 8.24
CA ARG A 116 -20.26 2.63 9.46
C ARG A 116 -19.80 1.55 10.43
N GLY A 117 -18.49 1.39 10.58
CA GLY A 117 -17.92 0.39 11.48
C GLY A 117 -17.77 -0.99 10.84
N GLY A 118 -18.53 -1.31 9.78
CA GLY A 118 -18.43 -2.54 9.00
C GLY A 118 -18.76 -3.81 9.80
N THR A 119 -18.98 -4.91 9.09
CA THR A 119 -19.18 -6.23 9.69
C THR A 119 -17.83 -6.93 9.85
N PRO A 120 -17.48 -7.44 11.05
CA PRO A 120 -16.27 -8.25 11.23
C PRO A 120 -16.25 -9.48 10.34
N HIS A 121 -15.13 -9.69 9.66
CA HIS A 121 -14.90 -10.82 8.77
C HIS A 121 -13.44 -11.27 8.86
N THR A 122 -13.19 -12.57 8.69
CA THR A 122 -11.82 -13.08 8.54
C THR A 122 -11.63 -13.53 7.11
N ALA A 123 -10.88 -12.74 6.34
CA ALA A 123 -10.51 -13.11 4.98
C ALA A 123 -9.44 -14.21 5.05
N VAL A 124 -9.76 -15.37 4.47
CA VAL A 124 -8.81 -16.46 4.28
C VAL A 124 -8.18 -16.28 2.91
N ILE A 125 -6.86 -16.09 2.89
CA ILE A 125 -6.08 -15.88 1.67
C ILE A 125 -5.31 -17.18 1.41
N PRO A 126 -5.60 -17.89 0.30
CA PRO A 126 -4.93 -19.13 -0.05
C PRO A 126 -3.40 -18.98 -0.12
N PRO A 127 -2.64 -20.05 0.15
CA PRO A 127 -1.21 -20.08 -0.19
C PRO A 127 -1.03 -19.89 -1.71
N GLY A 128 0.09 -19.30 -2.14
CA GLY A 128 0.40 -19.10 -3.56
C GLY A 128 -0.36 -17.97 -4.27
N VAL A 129 -1.20 -17.20 -3.55
CA VAL A 129 -1.85 -15.99 -4.11
C VAL A 129 -0.82 -14.96 -4.58
N LEU A 130 0.25 -14.79 -3.81
CA LEU A 130 1.39 -13.98 -4.19
C LEU A 130 2.57 -14.92 -4.49
N PRO A 131 3.21 -14.80 -5.68
CA PRO A 131 4.32 -15.64 -6.09
C PRO A 131 5.55 -15.45 -5.20
N ALA A 132 6.45 -16.44 -5.16
CA ALA A 132 7.80 -16.22 -4.66
C ALA A 132 8.60 -15.34 -5.64
N TYR A 133 9.80 -14.90 -5.27
CA TYR A 133 10.60 -14.02 -6.12
C TYR A 133 10.99 -14.70 -7.43
N GLU A 134 11.36 -15.97 -7.32
CA GLU A 134 11.76 -16.88 -8.39
C GLU A 134 10.63 -17.24 -9.37
N ASP A 135 9.37 -17.12 -8.94
CA ASP A 135 8.20 -17.41 -9.79
C ASP A 135 7.73 -16.18 -10.59
N VAL A 136 8.35 -15.02 -10.38
CA VAL A 136 8.02 -13.78 -11.09
C VAL A 136 8.92 -13.66 -12.31
N ASP A 137 8.31 -13.60 -13.48
CA ASP A 137 8.99 -13.16 -14.69
C ASP A 137 9.22 -11.64 -14.62
N HIS A 138 10.41 -11.25 -14.14
CA HIS A 138 10.79 -9.85 -13.98
C HIS A 138 11.03 -9.18 -15.33
N ASP A 139 11.45 -9.94 -16.33
CA ASP A 139 11.75 -9.46 -17.68
C ASP A 139 10.46 -9.17 -18.46
N ALA A 140 9.39 -9.93 -18.20
CA ALA A 140 8.09 -9.72 -18.84
C ALA A 140 7.42 -8.38 -18.51
N ARG A 141 7.89 -7.67 -17.48
CA ARG A 141 7.46 -6.28 -17.24
C ARG A 141 7.82 -5.41 -18.44
N GLY A 142 9.00 -5.65 -19.01
CA GLY A 142 9.61 -5.04 -20.20
C GLY A 142 8.79 -5.08 -21.48
N TYR A 143 7.96 -6.10 -21.61
CA TYR A 143 7.34 -6.45 -22.89
C TYR A 143 6.19 -5.52 -23.24
N VAL A 144 6.13 -5.09 -24.50
CA VAL A 144 5.10 -4.16 -25.01
C VAL A 144 3.69 -4.77 -24.94
N GLU A 145 3.61 -6.10 -24.93
CA GLU A 145 2.40 -6.90 -24.80
C GLU A 145 1.88 -6.93 -23.36
N GLN A 146 2.75 -6.76 -22.37
CA GLN A 146 2.33 -6.68 -20.98
C GLN A 146 1.68 -5.31 -20.78
N ARG A 147 0.36 -5.30 -20.57
CA ARG A 147 -0.43 -4.07 -20.37
C ARG A 147 -1.07 -3.98 -18.98
N ASP A 148 -0.88 -5.00 -18.16
CA ASP A 148 -1.39 -5.03 -16.80
C ASP A 148 -0.35 -4.53 -15.80
N HIS A 149 -0.33 -3.21 -15.65
CA HIS A 149 0.53 -2.52 -14.69
C HIS A 149 -0.25 -1.90 -13.54
N LEU A 150 0.48 -1.64 -12.46
CA LEU A 150 -0.02 -0.80 -11.39
C LEU A 150 -0.02 0.66 -11.84
N ARG A 151 -1.03 1.39 -11.41
CA ARG A 151 -1.13 2.84 -11.45
C ARG A 151 -1.16 3.35 -10.03
N ILE A 152 -0.32 4.33 -9.74
CA ILE A 152 -0.29 5.00 -8.45
C ILE A 152 -0.86 6.40 -8.63
N GLU A 153 -1.93 6.70 -7.90
CA GLU A 153 -2.65 7.97 -8.03
C GLU A 153 -2.97 8.56 -6.67
N LEU A 154 -3.14 9.88 -6.61
CA LEU A 154 -3.55 10.57 -5.39
C LEU A 154 -4.87 11.30 -5.60
N SER A 155 -5.76 11.18 -4.61
CA SER A 155 -6.96 12.02 -4.54
C SER A 155 -7.24 12.44 -3.09
N GLY A 156 -7.12 13.75 -2.85
CA GLY A 156 -7.03 14.30 -1.50
C GLY A 156 -5.89 13.63 -0.72
N ARG A 157 -6.13 13.27 0.54
CA ARG A 157 -5.17 12.56 1.39
C ARG A 157 -5.27 11.02 1.30
N THR A 158 -5.35 10.50 0.08
CA THR A 158 -5.48 9.06 -0.18
C THR A 158 -4.63 8.71 -1.39
N VAL A 159 -3.76 7.73 -1.23
CA VAL A 159 -3.00 7.08 -2.30
C VAL A 159 -3.81 5.89 -2.80
N PHE A 160 -3.93 5.76 -4.10
CA PHE A 160 -4.61 4.68 -4.79
C PHE A 160 -3.57 3.86 -5.55
N VAL A 161 -3.56 2.56 -5.34
CA VAL A 161 -2.82 1.60 -6.15
C VAL A 161 -3.84 0.77 -6.92
N VAL A 162 -3.83 0.93 -8.23
CA VAL A 162 -4.82 0.35 -9.13
C VAL A 162 -4.13 -0.57 -10.12
N GLY A 163 -4.56 -1.82 -10.21
CA GLY A 163 -3.99 -2.76 -11.18
C GLY A 163 -4.84 -4.01 -11.34
N GLY A 164 -4.57 -4.83 -12.33
CA GLY A 164 -5.18 -6.14 -12.43
C GLY A 164 -4.48 -7.18 -11.55
N THR A 165 -4.99 -8.41 -11.57
CA THR A 165 -4.39 -9.53 -10.83
C THR A 165 -2.93 -9.76 -11.23
N VAL A 166 -2.56 -9.60 -12.51
CA VAL A 166 -1.17 -9.82 -12.96
C VAL A 166 -0.26 -8.74 -12.37
N ALA A 167 -0.70 -7.48 -12.41
CA ALA A 167 0.04 -6.36 -11.82
C ALA A 167 0.28 -6.55 -10.31
N PHE A 168 -0.77 -6.86 -9.55
CA PHE A 168 -0.64 -7.07 -8.11
C PHE A 168 0.23 -8.29 -7.77
N ARG A 169 0.10 -9.41 -8.51
CA ARG A 169 0.96 -10.60 -8.34
C ARG A 169 2.43 -10.28 -8.61
N GLY A 170 2.71 -9.53 -9.68
CA GLY A 170 4.08 -9.17 -10.06
C GLY A 170 4.84 -8.48 -8.93
N TRP A 171 4.15 -7.65 -8.13
CA TRP A 171 4.72 -6.95 -6.98
C TRP A 171 4.55 -7.68 -5.65
N GLY A 172 3.75 -8.75 -5.60
CA GLY A 172 3.46 -9.50 -4.38
C GLY A 172 4.70 -10.00 -3.65
N HIS A 173 5.73 -10.39 -4.39
CA HIS A 173 7.00 -10.85 -3.82
C HIS A 173 7.71 -9.76 -3.01
N CYS A 174 7.61 -8.48 -3.40
CA CYS A 174 8.17 -7.36 -2.65
C CYS A 174 7.48 -7.24 -1.28
N LEU A 175 6.16 -7.30 -1.26
CA LEU A 175 5.38 -7.20 -0.02
C LEU A 175 5.60 -8.42 0.87
N ARG A 176 5.74 -9.61 0.28
CA ARG A 176 6.12 -10.83 0.99
C ARG A 176 7.48 -10.68 1.67
N ARG A 177 8.50 -10.23 0.92
CA ARG A 177 9.85 -9.95 1.45
C ARG A 177 9.79 -8.91 2.58
N LEU A 178 8.99 -7.87 2.41
CA LEU A 178 8.78 -6.85 3.45
C LEU A 178 8.25 -7.46 4.76
N ALA A 179 7.24 -8.34 4.67
CA ALA A 179 6.62 -9.00 5.81
C ALA A 179 7.48 -10.08 6.47
N GLU A 180 8.25 -10.84 5.69
CA GLU A 180 9.16 -11.88 6.20
C GLU A 180 10.40 -11.28 6.90
N GLY A 181 10.75 -10.04 6.57
CA GLY A 181 11.93 -9.36 7.08
C GLY A 181 13.19 -9.67 6.27
N PRO A 182 14.34 -9.10 6.64
CA PRO A 182 15.59 -9.31 5.93
C PRO A 182 16.01 -10.78 6.05
N ARG A 183 16.48 -11.37 4.93
CA ARG A 183 17.11 -12.68 4.96
C ARG A 183 18.52 -12.55 5.56
N PRO A 184 18.98 -13.51 6.37
CA PRO A 184 20.38 -13.54 6.80
C PRO A 184 21.32 -13.51 5.58
N GLY A 185 22.31 -12.62 5.58
CA GLY A 185 23.34 -12.55 4.53
C GLY A 185 23.02 -11.72 3.29
N THR A 186 21.80 -11.19 3.13
CA THR A 186 21.51 -10.21 2.07
C THR A 186 21.75 -8.80 2.60
N GLY A 187 22.90 -8.21 2.26
CA GLY A 187 23.16 -6.79 2.48
C GLY A 187 22.16 -5.95 1.68
N GLY A 188 21.53 -4.95 2.31
CA GLY A 188 20.63 -4.03 1.62
C GLY A 188 21.38 -3.28 0.52
N SER A 189 20.77 -3.11 -0.65
CA SER A 189 21.33 -2.34 -1.77
C SER A 189 21.43 -0.83 -1.48
N CYS A 190 20.95 -0.40 -0.31
CA CYS A 190 20.73 0.97 0.06
C CYS A 190 21.56 1.40 1.28
N GLY A 191 22.82 0.92 1.42
CA GLY A 191 23.88 1.56 2.24
C GLY A 191 23.61 1.79 3.74
N ALA A 192 22.44 1.43 4.24
CA ALA A 192 21.96 1.57 5.60
C ALA A 192 21.16 0.31 5.97
N PRO A 193 21.07 -0.05 7.25
CA PRO A 193 20.42 -1.28 7.71
C PRO A 193 18.88 -1.20 7.68
N HIS A 194 18.28 -0.54 6.68
CA HIS A 194 16.83 -0.44 6.54
C HIS A 194 16.30 -1.51 5.57
N HIS A 195 15.18 -2.12 5.93
CA HIS A 195 14.54 -3.17 5.15
C HIS A 195 13.40 -2.58 4.33
N CYS A 196 13.63 -2.36 3.04
CA CYS A 196 12.66 -1.68 2.17
C CYS A 196 12.36 -2.39 0.85
N VAL A 197 11.25 -2.02 0.25
CA VAL A 197 10.89 -2.35 -1.14
C VAL A 197 10.33 -1.11 -1.84
N SER A 198 10.57 -0.99 -3.13
CA SER A 198 9.88 -0.03 -4.00
C SER A 198 8.88 -0.76 -4.87
N VAL A 199 7.72 -0.17 -5.08
CA VAL A 199 6.69 -0.62 -6.02
C VAL A 199 6.44 0.52 -7.00
N ASP A 200 6.80 0.32 -8.25
CA ASP A 200 6.66 1.36 -9.28
C ASP A 200 5.43 1.19 -10.17
N ASP A 201 4.96 2.34 -10.66
CA ASP A 201 4.14 2.43 -11.87
C ASP A 201 5.07 2.15 -13.06
N TRP A 202 4.66 1.23 -13.93
CA TRP A 202 5.41 0.81 -15.12
C TRP A 202 5.71 1.95 -16.11
N ARG A 203 4.94 3.04 -16.07
CA ARG A 203 5.09 4.13 -17.05
C ARG A 203 6.50 4.74 -16.99
N PRO A 204 7.10 5.10 -18.14
CA PRO A 204 8.35 5.83 -18.17
C PRO A 204 8.26 7.09 -17.29
N ARG A 205 9.31 7.33 -16.50
CA ARG A 205 9.41 8.41 -15.48
C ARG A 205 9.15 9.84 -15.97
N GLN A 206 8.91 10.05 -17.26
CA GLN A 206 8.89 11.36 -17.91
C GLN A 206 7.53 12.09 -17.84
N ASP A 207 6.43 11.41 -17.49
CA ASP A 207 5.08 11.95 -17.74
C ASP A 207 4.20 12.27 -16.51
N ARG A 208 4.61 12.02 -15.25
CA ARG A 208 3.72 12.21 -14.07
C ARG A 208 4.39 12.54 -12.73
N ASP A 209 3.54 13.12 -11.86
CA ASP A 209 3.85 13.59 -10.50
C ASP A 209 4.16 12.50 -9.45
N TRP A 210 3.76 11.22 -9.63
CA TRP A 210 4.02 10.13 -8.68
C TRP A 210 4.18 8.79 -9.40
N THR A 211 5.26 8.08 -9.16
CA THR A 211 5.68 6.90 -9.94
C THR A 211 6.19 5.73 -9.10
N ASP A 212 6.45 5.91 -7.80
CA ASP A 212 6.95 4.86 -6.91
C ASP A 212 6.31 4.95 -5.53
N LEU A 213 6.02 3.80 -4.94
CA LEU A 213 5.68 3.61 -3.54
C LEU A 213 6.84 2.86 -2.88
N HIS A 214 7.71 3.62 -2.23
CA HIS A 214 8.79 3.08 -1.42
C HIS A 214 8.27 2.78 -0.01
N ILE A 215 8.48 1.55 0.45
CA ILE A 215 7.98 1.05 1.73
C ILE A 215 9.17 0.57 2.56
N GLU A 216 9.33 1.15 3.74
CA GLU A 216 10.38 0.82 4.70
C GLU A 216 9.78 0.15 5.94
N VAL A 217 10.44 -0.91 6.43
CA VAL A 217 10.20 -1.47 7.76
C VAL A 217 11.13 -0.82 8.77
N VAL A 218 10.51 -0.12 9.71
CA VAL A 218 11.14 0.47 10.88
C VAL A 218 11.15 -0.56 11.99
N ALA A 219 12.35 -1.01 12.39
CA ALA A 219 12.52 -1.96 13.48
C ALA A 219 12.08 -1.37 14.84
N ASP A 220 12.51 -0.14 15.14
CA ASP A 220 12.21 0.56 16.38
C ASP A 220 11.26 1.74 16.15
N TRP A 221 9.96 1.45 16.09
CA TRP A 221 8.94 2.48 15.90
C TRP A 221 8.81 3.37 17.16
N ARG A 222 9.53 4.48 17.17
CA ARG A 222 9.38 5.57 18.13
C ARG A 222 8.60 6.71 17.50
N HIS A 223 7.61 7.24 18.22
CA HIS A 223 6.87 8.41 17.77
C HIS A 223 7.75 9.65 17.85
N GLY A 224 7.79 10.45 16.78
CA GLY A 224 8.45 11.76 16.83
C GLY A 224 7.73 12.66 17.82
N ALA A 225 8.47 13.31 18.73
CA ALA A 225 7.90 14.35 19.57
C ALA A 225 7.42 15.51 18.69
N VAL A 226 6.23 16.03 18.96
CA VAL A 226 5.78 17.30 18.36
C VAL A 226 6.44 18.39 19.20
N THR A 227 7.44 19.07 18.64
CA THR A 227 7.88 20.35 19.21
C THR A 227 6.78 21.36 18.95
N GLY A 228 6.12 21.81 20.02
CA GLY A 228 5.06 22.82 19.99
C GLY A 228 5.55 24.21 19.66
#